data_AF-T0Z5M0-F1
#
_entry.id   AF-T0Z5M0-F1
#
_cell.length_a   1.000
_cell.length_b   1.000
_cell.length_c   1.000
_cell.angle_alpha   90.00
_cell.angle_beta   90.00
_cell.angle_gamma   90.00
#
_symmetry.space_group_name_H-M   'P 1'
#
loop_
_entity.id
_entity.type
_entity.pdbx_description
1 polymer ?
#
loop_
_entity_poly.entity_id
_entity_poly.type
_entity_poly.pdbx_seq_one_letter_code
_entity_poly.pdbx_strand_id
1 'polypeptide(L)' 'MRIGDFLQRSRQQVVTCGPNDSLETAAKLLHEHRIGAMPVCESGPDSRMIGIVSERDLVRALATDARR' A
#
# COMPACT_ATOMS: atom_id res chain seq x y z
N MET A 1 12.11 7.76 -22.52
CA MET A 1 11.56 6.56 -21.85
C MET A 1 10.32 6.97 -21.08
N ARG A 2 9.15 6.37 -21.34
CA ARG A 2 7.92 6.66 -20.59
C ARG A 2 7.79 5.69 -19.40
N ILE A 3 7.17 6.12 -18.31
CA ILE A 3 6.96 5.26 -17.13
C ILE A 3 6.14 4.00 -17.48
N GLY A 4 5.14 4.13 -18.37
CA GLY A 4 4.38 2.99 -18.86
C GLY A 4 5.27 1.92 -19.50
N ASP A 5 6.23 2.34 -20.34
CA ASP A 5 7.18 1.42 -21.01
C ASP A 5 8.10 0.73 -19.98
N PHE A 6 8.48 1.43 -18.92
CA PHE A 6 9.30 0.86 -17.84
C PHE A 6 8.52 -0.17 -17.01
N LEU A 7 7.28 0.14 -16.64
CA LEU A 7 6.42 -0.76 -15.87
C LEU A 7 6.06 -2.02 -16.67
N GLN A 8 5.83 -1.93 -17.98
CA GLN A 8 5.59 -3.10 -18.83
C GLN A 8 6.75 -4.11 -18.81
N ARG A 9 7.99 -3.62 -18.62
CA ARG A 9 9.18 -4.47 -18.53
C ARG A 9 9.36 -5.07 -17.13
N SER A 10 8.84 -4.42 -16.09
CA SER A 10 8.86 -4.90 -14.70
C SER A 10 7.54 -5.59 -14.36
N ARG A 11 7.43 -6.89 -14.64
CA ARG A 11 6.20 -7.70 -14.44
C ARG A 11 5.91 -8.03 -12.98
N GLN A 12 6.15 -7.12 -12.05
CA GLN A 12 5.86 -7.33 -10.64
C GLN A 12 4.36 -7.22 -10.39
N GLN A 13 3.81 -8.21 -9.67
CA GLN A 13 2.44 -8.13 -9.20
C GLN A 13 2.32 -6.95 -8.22
N VAL A 14 1.35 -6.07 -8.47
CA VAL A 14 1.07 -4.95 -7.57
C VAL A 14 0.33 -5.51 -6.36
N VAL A 15 0.95 -5.38 -5.18
CA VAL A 15 0.33 -5.68 -3.90
C VAL A 15 -0.52 -4.49 -3.51
N THR A 16 -1.73 -4.74 -3.01
CA THR A 16 -2.67 -3.70 -2.56
C THR A 16 -3.32 -4.13 -1.26
N CYS A 17 -3.80 -3.17 -0.45
CA CYS A 17 -4.67 -3.44 0.69
C CYS A 17 -6.04 -2.77 0.52
N GLY A 18 -7.01 -3.21 1.31
CA GLY A 18 -8.35 -2.63 1.35
C GLY A 18 -8.46 -1.44 2.31
N PRO A 19 -9.48 -0.57 2.13
CA PRO A 19 -9.76 0.54 3.06
C PRO A 19 -10.07 0.10 4.49
N ASN A 20 -10.55 -1.14 4.65
CA ASN A 20 -10.99 -1.69 5.94
C ASN A 20 -9.92 -2.60 6.58
N ASP A 21 -8.76 -2.76 5.95
CA ASP A 21 -7.65 -3.52 6.52
C ASP A 21 -7.04 -2.76 7.72
N SER A 22 -6.58 -3.49 8.73
CA SER A 22 -5.89 -2.89 9.87
C SER A 22 -4.50 -2.39 9.49
N LEU A 23 -3.96 -1.46 10.29
CA LEU A 23 -2.56 -1.03 10.14
C LEU A 23 -1.57 -2.18 10.31
N GLU A 24 -1.90 -3.18 11.13
CA GLU A 24 -1.09 -4.40 11.30
C GLU A 24 -1.05 -5.22 10.01
N THR A 25 -2.21 -5.44 9.37
CA THR A 25 -2.29 -6.13 8.08
C THR A 25 -1.48 -5.38 7.03
N ALA A 26 -1.60 -4.05 6.98
CA ALA A 26 -0.83 -3.23 6.05
C ALA A 26 0.69 -3.37 6.32
N ALA A 27 1.13 -3.28 7.58
CA ALA A 27 2.53 -3.46 7.96
C ALA A 27 3.08 -4.83 7.54
N LYS A 28 2.30 -5.88 7.76
CA LYS A 28 2.66 -7.25 7.41
C LYS A 28 2.83 -7.42 5.90
N LEU A 29 1.91 -6.90 5.10
CA LEU A 29 2.01 -6.95 3.63
C LEU A 29 3.25 -6.21 3.12
N LEU A 30 3.55 -5.02 3.63
CA LEU A 30 4.77 -4.27 3.26
C LEU A 30 6.03 -5.09 3.57
N HIS A 31 6.10 -5.70 4.76
CA HIS A 31 7.23 -6.52 5.19
C HIS A 31 7.40 -7.81 4.36
N GLU A 32 6.33 -8.59 4.20
CA GLU A 32 6.35 -9.88 3.49
C GLU A 32 6.74 -9.70 2.02
N HIS A 33 6.24 -8.64 1.37
CA HIS A 33 6.53 -8.35 -0.03
C HIS A 33 7.79 -7.49 -0.24
N ARG A 34 8.45 -7.04 0.84
CA ARG A 34 9.64 -6.17 0.81
C ARG A 34 9.43 -4.89 -0.02
N ILE A 35 8.29 -4.23 0.20
CA ILE A 35 7.90 -2.99 -0.48
C ILE A 35 7.67 -1.87 0.54
N GLY A 36 8.04 -0.63 0.21
CA GLY A 36 7.90 0.51 1.12
C GLY A 36 6.54 1.22 1.07
N ALA A 37 5.73 0.94 0.05
CA ALA A 37 4.39 1.50 -0.12
C ALA A 37 3.53 0.62 -1.01
N MET A 38 2.21 0.72 -0.83
CA MET A 38 1.23 0.05 -1.68
C MET A 38 -0.04 0.89 -1.87
N PRO A 39 -0.74 0.71 -3.01
CA PRO A 39 -2.07 1.26 -3.21
C PRO A 39 -3.09 0.72 -2.20
N VAL A 40 -4.03 1.58 -1.82
CA VAL A 40 -5.26 1.20 -1.12
C VAL A 40 -6.39 1.20 -2.14
N CYS A 41 -7.06 0.06 -2.31
CA CYS A 41 -8.10 -0.13 -3.31
C CYS A 41 -9.42 -0.59 -2.67
N GLU A 42 -10.55 -0.01 -3.11
CA GLU A 42 -11.87 -0.53 -2.76
C GLU A 42 -12.15 -1.86 -3.48
N SER A 43 -12.82 -2.78 -2.80
CA SER A 43 -13.30 -4.02 -3.42
C SER A 43 -14.47 -3.72 -4.36
N GLY A 44 -14.44 -4.28 -5.57
CA GLY A 44 -15.51 -4.10 -6.55
C GLY A 44 -15.05 -4.39 -7.98
N PRO A 45 -15.99 -4.35 -8.94
CA PRO A 45 -15.70 -4.66 -10.35
C PRO A 45 -14.61 -3.76 -10.95
N ASP A 46 -14.49 -2.53 -10.45
CA ASP A 46 -13.53 -1.54 -10.97
C ASP A 46 -12.32 -1.31 -10.06
N SER A 47 -12.15 -2.10 -8.98
CA SER A 47 -11.04 -2.04 -8.00
C SER A 47 -10.40 -0.65 -7.88
N ARG A 48 -11.19 0.33 -7.44
CA ARG A 48 -10.81 1.74 -7.50
C ARG A 48 -9.73 2.03 -6.46
N MET A 49 -8.59 2.55 -6.90
CA MET A 49 -7.57 3.10 -6.00
C MET A 49 -8.10 4.35 -5.30
N ILE A 50 -8.06 4.35 -3.97
CA ILE A 50 -8.51 5.49 -3.14
C ILE A 50 -7.35 6.22 -2.46
N GLY A 51 -6.15 5.63 -2.46
CA GLY A 51 -4.98 6.23 -1.83
C GLY A 51 -3.73 5.35 -1.89
N ILE A 52 -2.71 5.78 -1.16
CA ILE A 52 -1.43 5.05 -0.98
C ILE A 52 -1.15 5.03 0.53
N VAL A 53 -0.68 3.89 1.02
CA VAL A 53 -0.10 3.76 2.36
C VAL A 53 1.37 3.37 2.25
N SER A 54 2.22 3.99 3.05
CA SER A 54 3.65 3.70 3.15
C SER A 54 4.08 3.36 4.57
N GLU A 55 5.25 2.75 4.72
CA GLU A 55 5.86 2.49 6.03
C GLU A 55 5.91 3.76 6.91
N ARG A 56 6.19 4.92 6.28
CA ARG A 56 6.23 6.22 6.96
C ARG A 56 4.87 6.63 7.52
N ASP A 57 3.77 6.26 6.86
CA ASP A 57 2.42 6.55 7.35
C ASP A 57 2.11 5.68 8.57
N LEU A 58 2.54 4.42 8.57
CA LEU A 58 2.42 3.52 9.73
C LEU A 58 3.22 4.03 10.93
N VAL A 59 4.48 4.43 10.72
CA VAL A 59 5.31 5.02 11.78
C VAL A 59 4.69 6.30 12.33
N ARG A 60 4.15 7.16 11.45
CA ARG A 60 3.46 8.38 11.85
C ARG A 60 2.24 8.06 12.70
N ALA A 61 1.41 7.10 12.29
CA ALA A 61 0.22 6.69 13.02
C ALA A 61 0.59 6.24 14.44
N LEU A 62 1.59 5.37 14.58
CA LEU A 62 2.09 4.91 15.89
C LEU A 62 2.61 6.06 16.75
N ALA A 63 3.36 7.01 16.16
CA ALA A 63 3.89 8.17 16.88
C ALA A 63 2.79 9.17 17.32
N THR A 64 1.63 9.17 16.65
CA THR A 64 0.49 10.02 17.02
C THR A 64 -0.51 9.32 17.94
N ASP A 65 -0.69 8.02 17.81
CA ASP A 65 -1.61 7.22 18.65
C ASP A 65 -1.06 6.98 20.06
N ALA A 66 0.25 7.03 20.27
CA ALA A 66 0.87 6.93 21.60
C ALA A 66 0.51 8.09 22.57
N ARG A 67 -0.37 9.01 22.17
CA ARG A 67 -0.89 10.13 22.96
C ARG A 67 -2.36 9.96 23.40
N ARG A 68 -2.95 8.77 23.27
CA ARG A 68 -4.26 8.42 23.84
C ARG A 68 -4.14 7.37 24.94
#